data_AF-A0AAN7FTQ6-F1
#
_entry.id   AF-A0AAN7FTQ6-F1
#
_cell.length_a   1.000
_cell.length_b   1.000
_cell.length_c   1.000
_cell.angle_alpha   90.00
_cell.angle_beta   90.00
_cell.angle_gamma   90.00
#
_symmetry.space_group_name_H-M   'P 1'
#
loop_
_entity.id
_entity.type
_entity.pdbx_description
1 polymer ?
#
loop_
_entity_poly.entity_id
_entity_poly.type
_entity_poly.pdbx_seq_one_letter_code
_entity_poly.pdbx_strand_id
1 'polypeptide(L)' 'MQEYKSYKCTFQVVPKGTGSLAKLTIEYEKLSDDVPAPDKYITLMVNVTKGIDELIAKAK' A
#
# COMPACT_ATOMS: atom_id res chain seq x y z
N MET A 1 11.34 7.59 -4.52
CA MET A 1 11.95 6.28 -4.86
C MET A 1 13.46 6.37 -5.03
N GLN A 2 14.03 7.43 -5.62
CA GLN A 2 15.48 7.58 -5.79
C GLN A 2 16.28 7.59 -4.46
N GLU A 3 15.62 7.87 -3.33
CA GLU A 3 16.20 7.81 -1.99
C GLU A 3 16.33 6.37 -1.43
N TYR A 4 15.79 5.37 -2.14
CA TYR A 4 15.85 3.96 -1.75
C TYR A 4 16.63 3.16 -2.81
N LYS A 5 17.52 2.28 -2.37
CA LYS A 5 18.24 1.32 -3.25
C LYS A 5 17.30 0.32 -3.87
N SER A 6 16.36 -0.18 -3.07
CA SER A 6 15.29 -1.05 -3.52
C SER A 6 13.96 -0.56 -2.95
N TYR A 7 12.92 -0.66 -3.75
CA TYR A 7 11.57 -0.26 -3.36
C TYR A 7 10.55 -1.11 -4.13
N LYS A 8 9.74 -1.86 -3.40
CA LYS A 8 8.72 -2.75 -3.97
C LYS A 8 7.42 -2.64 -3.19
N CYS A 9 6.34 -2.30 -3.90
CA CYS A 9 4.99 -2.30 -3.35
C CYS A 9 4.27 -3.59 -3.75
N THR A 10 3.56 -4.20 -2.80
CA THR A 10 2.68 -5.35 -3.04
C THR A 10 1.28 -5.02 -2.54
N PHE A 11 0.29 -5.18 -3.42
CA PHE A 11 -1.13 -5.18 -3.09
C PHE A 11 -1.63 -6.62 -3.19
N GLN A 12 -2.06 -7.19 -2.06
CA GLN A 12 -2.60 -8.53 -2.02
C GLN A 12 -4.02 -8.49 -1.47
N VAL A 13 -4.98 -8.97 -2.25
CA VAL A 13 -6.37 -9.11 -1.80
C VAL A 13 -6.62 -10.56 -1.43
N VAL A 14 -6.97 -10.81 -0.17
CA VAL A 14 -7.20 -12.15 0.38
C VAL A 14 -8.69 -12.29 0.71
N PRO A 15 -9.43 -13.25 0.11
CA PRO A 15 -10.83 -13.48 0.46
C PRO A 15 -11.00 -13.79 1.95
N LYS A 16 -12.02 -13.21 2.60
CA LYS A 16 -12.38 -13.48 4.01
C LYS A 16 -13.89 -13.46 4.19
N GLY A 17 -14.50 -14.64 4.22
CA GLY A 17 -15.94 -14.80 4.44
C GLY A 17 -16.73 -13.94 3.45
N THR A 18 -17.65 -13.12 3.98
CA THR A 18 -18.33 -12.08 3.19
C THR A 18 -17.39 -10.89 3.00
N GLY A 19 -16.59 -10.93 1.92
CA GLY A 19 -15.69 -9.85 1.54
C GLY A 19 -14.23 -10.28 1.40
N SER A 20 -13.33 -9.30 1.42
CA SER A 20 -11.89 -9.50 1.23
C SER A 20 -11.08 -8.59 2.15
N LEU A 21 -9.86 -9.01 2.49
CA LEU A 21 -8.86 -8.22 3.20
C LEU A 21 -7.77 -7.78 2.21
N ALA A 22 -7.56 -6.47 2.08
CA ALA A 22 -6.40 -5.93 1.40
C ALA A 22 -5.19 -5.88 2.33
N LYS A 23 -4.13 -6.61 1.99
CA LYS A 23 -2.82 -6.55 2.61
C LYS A 23 -1.89 -5.72 1.73
N LEU A 24 -1.42 -4.61 2.28
CA LEU A 24 -0.52 -3.67 1.62
C LEU A 24 0.87 -3.80 2.24
N THR A 25 1.90 -3.92 1.42
CA THR A 25 3.28 -4.08 1.90
C THR A 25 4.22 -3.25 1.04
N ILE A 26 5.17 -2.57 1.70
CA ILE A 26 6.30 -1.91 1.04
C ILE A 26 7.56 -2.56 1.58
N GLU A 27 8.32 -3.19 0.70
CA GLU A 27 9.65 -3.72 0.97
C GLU A 27 10.66 -2.68 0.44
N TYR A 28 11.60 -2.23 1.27
CA TYR A 28 12.52 -1.17 0.89
C TYR A 28 13.91 -1.34 1.51
N GLU A 29 14.91 -0.80 0.83
CA GLU A 29 16.27 -0.62 1.33
C GLU A 29 16.65 0.86 1.18
N LYS A 30 17.09 1.49 2.26
CA LYS A 30 17.51 2.90 2.24
C LYS A 30 18.81 3.09 1.47
N LEU A 31 18.94 4.22 0.77
CA LEU A 31 20.21 4.58 0.15
C LEU A 31 21.28 4.95 1.19
N SER A 32 20.86 5.57 2.29
CA SER A 32 21.67 5.95 3.45
C SER A 32 20.80 6.04 4.71
N ASP A 33 21.41 6.07 5.90
CA ASP A 33 20.68 5.97 7.19
C ASP A 33 19.74 7.15 7.47
N ASP A 34 20.03 8.32 6.89
CA ASP A 34 19.24 9.55 7.01
C ASP A 34 17.93 9.52 6.23
N VAL A 35 17.78 8.59 5.27
CA VAL A 35 16.54 8.43 4.53
C VAL A 35 15.44 7.92 5.46
N PRO A 36 14.28 8.58 5.57
CA PRO A 36 13.19 8.12 6.43
C PRO A 36 12.53 6.84 5.88
N ALA A 37 11.72 6.18 6.71
CA ALA A 37 10.88 5.09 6.22
C ALA A 37 9.79 5.63 5.26
N PRO A 38 9.29 4.82 4.31
CA PRO A 38 8.29 5.23 3.32
C PRO A 38 6.86 5.33 3.86
N ASP A 39 6.66 5.77 5.11
CA ASP A 39 5.37 5.76 5.82
C ASP A 39 4.30 6.62 5.13
N LYS A 40 4.73 7.71 4.48
CA LYS A 40 3.84 8.55 3.67
C LYS A 40 3.24 7.76 2.49
N TYR A 41 4.01 6.85 1.89
CA TYR A 41 3.57 6.05 0.76
C TYR A 41 2.63 4.91 1.18
N ILE A 42 2.87 4.24 2.31
CA ILE A 42 1.92 3.22 2.79
C ILE A 42 0.57 3.87 3.14
N THR A 43 0.59 5.07 3.72
CA THR A 43 -0.64 5.85 4.02
C THR A 43 -1.40 6.18 2.73
N LEU A 44 -0.69 6.62 1.69
CA LEU A 44 -1.29 6.85 0.38
C LEU A 44 -1.92 5.58 -0.20
N MET A 45 -1.22 4.44 -0.16
CA MET A 45 -1.75 3.17 -0.66
C MET A 45 -3.04 2.75 0.06
N VAL A 46 -3.11 2.95 1.38
CA VAL A 46 -4.33 2.70 2.17
C VAL A 46 -5.48 3.60 1.70
N ASN A 47 -5.23 4.89 1.53
CA ASN A 47 -6.26 5.84 1.12
C ASN A 47 -6.79 5.55 -0.29
N VAL A 48 -5.91 5.23 -1.24
CA VAL A 48 -6.30 4.82 -2.59
C VAL A 48 -7.15 3.54 -2.54
N THR A 49 -6.73 2.54 -1.76
CA THR A 49 -7.46 1.27 -1.62
C THR A 49 -8.88 1.51 -1.07
N LYS A 50 -9.03 2.35 -0.05
CA LYS A 50 -10.34 2.73 0.51
C LYS A 50 -11.21 3.46 -0.50
N GLY A 51 -10.63 4.42 -1.25
CA GLY A 51 -11.38 5.15 -2.28
C GLY A 51 -11.91 4.23 -3.37
N ILE A 52 -11.12 3.24 -3.80
CA ILE A 52 -11.57 2.23 -4.78
C ILE A 52 -12.70 1.37 -4.19
N ASP A 53 -12.56 0.92 -2.95
CA ASP A 53 -13.60 0.13 -2.27
C ASP A 53 -14.93 0.89 -2.18
N GLU A 54 -14.89 2.17 -1.81
CA GLU A 54 -16.07 3.05 -1.77
C GLU A 54 -16.71 3.25 -3.15
N LEU A 55 -15.92 3.43 -4.20
CA LEU A 55 -16.42 3.56 -5.57
C LEU A 55 -17.13 2.28 -6.02
N ILE A 56 -16.54 1.12 -5.73
CA ILE A 56 -17.14 -0.18 -6.05
C ILE A 56 -18.41 -0.40 -5.23
N ALA A 57 -18.43 -0.02 -3.96
CA ALA A 57 -19.61 -0.13 -3.11
C ALA A 57 -20.78 0.74 -3.60
N LYS A 58 -20.48 1.95 -4.12
CA LYS A 58 -21.50 2.87 -4.70
C LYS A 58 -22.00 2.46 -6.08
N ALA A 59 -21.22 1.66 -6.81
CA ALA A 59 -21.59 1.17 -8.14
C ALA A 59 -22.48 -0.09 -8.11
N LYS A 60 -22.79 -0.61 -6.91
CA LYS A 60 -23.71 -1.72 -6.66
C LYS A 60 -25.07 -1.19 -6.23
#